data_AF-A0AA43D936-F1
#
_entry.id   AF-A0AA43D936-F1
#
_cell.length_a   1.000
_cell.length_b   1.000
_cell.length_c   1.000
_cell.angle_alpha   90.00
_cell.angle_beta   90.00
_cell.angle_gamma   90.00
#
_symmetry.space_group_name_H-M   'P 1'
#
loop_
_entity.id
_entity.type
_entity.pdbx_description
1 polymer ?
#
loop_
_entity_poly.entity_id
_entity_poly.type
_entity_poly.pdbx_seq_one_letter_code
_entity_poly.pdbx_strand_id
1 'polypeptide(L)'
;MIIKILENEFLTCELDDSLPVLRHRWKHATDGEDFRSNVLKVLEEYKKLKNSYSNLAWLADTTLLGELDEETEHWLVEVWEDLLFGQREVKIHAVILGNSIFADYPMENFKQDAEEKFKNFDVHLGVFSTQQEAYDWIREQQLAITKNE
;
A
#
# COMPACT_ATOMS: atom_id res chain seq x y z
N MET A 1 -12.08 14.58 -3.18
CA MET A 1 -11.37 15.34 -4.23
C MET A 1 -10.03 14.66 -4.45
N ILE A 2 -9.57 14.48 -5.69
CA ILE A 2 -8.24 13.91 -5.93
C ILE A 2 -7.19 15.03 -5.92
N ILE A 3 -6.17 14.87 -5.08
CA ILE A 3 -5.06 15.82 -4.93
C ILE A 3 -3.77 15.08 -5.31
N LYS A 4 -3.03 15.61 -6.28
CA LYS A 4 -1.72 15.05 -6.64
C LYS A 4 -0.69 15.42 -5.57
N ILE A 5 -0.03 14.40 -5.01
CA ILE A 5 0.94 14.55 -3.92
C ILE A 5 2.37 14.48 -4.46
N LEU A 6 2.64 13.48 -5.31
CA LEU A 6 3.94 13.27 -5.93
C LEU A 6 3.72 12.71 -7.34
N GLU A 7 4.53 13.14 -8.29
CA GLU A 7 4.60 12.52 -9.60
C GLU A 7 6.06 12.51 -10.07
N ASN A 8 6.51 11.37 -10.56
CA ASN A 8 7.81 11.22 -11.19
C ASN A 8 7.72 10.23 -12.37
N GLU A 9 8.88 9.82 -12.89
CA GLU A 9 8.98 8.87 -14.00
C GLU A 9 8.33 7.52 -13.68
N PHE A 10 8.49 7.03 -12.45
CA PHE A 10 8.14 5.67 -12.04
C PHE A 10 6.71 5.54 -11.52
N LEU A 11 6.20 6.55 -10.80
CA LEU A 11 4.89 6.49 -10.18
C LEU A 11 4.16 7.83 -10.14
N THR A 12 2.84 7.73 -9.99
CA THR A 12 1.97 8.84 -9.57
C THR A 12 1.41 8.51 -8.20
N CYS A 13 1.49 9.46 -7.26
CA CYS A 13 0.94 9.38 -5.92
C CYS A 13 -0.09 10.49 -5.70
N GLU A 14 -1.29 10.09 -5.31
CA GLU A 14 -2.47 10.94 -5.17
C GLU A 14 -3.18 10.65 -3.86
N LEU A 15 -3.71 11.70 -3.24
CA LEU A 15 -4.62 11.58 -2.12
C LEU A 15 -6.05 11.72 -2.64
N ASP A 16 -6.88 10.71 -2.39
CA ASP A 16 -8.32 10.88 -2.45
C ASP A 16 -8.80 11.45 -1.10
N ASP A 17 -9.21 12.71 -1.10
CA ASP A 17 -9.71 13.40 0.08
C ASP A 17 -11.17 13.06 0.41
N SER A 18 -11.93 12.53 -0.57
CA SER A 18 -13.34 12.13 -0.35
C SER A 18 -13.45 10.80 0.38
N LEU A 19 -12.46 9.94 0.20
CA LEU A 19 -12.24 8.71 0.93
C LEU A 19 -10.76 8.71 1.26
N PRO A 20 -10.32 9.05 2.49
CA PRO A 20 -8.91 9.27 2.82
C PRO A 20 -8.01 8.10 2.41
N VAL A 21 -7.48 8.15 1.18
CA VAL A 21 -6.66 7.09 0.59
C VAL A 21 -5.47 7.75 -0.08
N LEU A 22 -4.26 7.40 0.38
CA LEU A 22 -3.05 7.67 -0.37
C LEU A 22 -2.83 6.54 -1.37
N ARG A 23 -3.11 6.83 -2.63
CA ARG A 23 -2.91 5.90 -3.74
C ARG A 23 -1.60 6.21 -4.44
N HIS A 24 -0.75 5.22 -4.63
CA HIS A 24 0.34 5.28 -5.59
C HIS A 24 0.15 4.25 -6.69
N ARG A 25 0.42 4.66 -7.92
CA ARG A 25 0.31 3.83 -9.12
C ARG A 25 1.62 3.85 -9.88
N TRP A 26 2.19 2.66 -10.09
CA TRP A 26 3.38 2.48 -10.89
C TRP A 26 3.06 2.62 -12.38
N LYS A 27 3.95 3.27 -13.12
CA LYS A 27 3.77 3.62 -14.53
C LYS A 27 4.33 2.56 -15.47
N HIS A 28 5.35 1.83 -15.04
CA HIS A 28 6.02 0.77 -15.78
C HIS A 28 6.87 -0.10 -14.86
N ALA A 29 7.42 -1.17 -15.43
CA ALA A 29 8.35 -2.04 -14.73
C ALA A 29 9.51 -1.22 -14.17
N THR A 30 9.82 -1.42 -12.89
CA THR A 30 10.82 -0.64 -12.16
C THR A 30 11.78 -1.59 -11.47
N ASP A 31 13.08 -1.30 -11.52
CA ASP A 31 14.07 -2.13 -10.84
C ASP A 31 13.98 -2.00 -9.30
N GLY A 32 14.66 -2.89 -8.60
CA GLY A 32 14.61 -2.95 -7.14
C GLY A 32 15.12 -1.69 -6.43
N GLU A 33 16.13 -1.01 -6.94
CA GLU A 33 16.67 0.21 -6.31
C GLU A 33 15.71 1.39 -6.47
N ASP A 34 15.20 1.61 -7.67
CA ASP A 34 14.22 2.65 -7.95
C ASP A 34 12.89 2.35 -7.27
N PHE A 35 12.47 1.09 -7.19
CA PHE A 35 11.29 0.69 -6.44
C PHE A 35 11.41 1.09 -4.97
N ARG A 36 12.50 0.67 -4.30
CA ARG A 36 12.77 0.97 -2.88
C ARG A 36 12.84 2.48 -2.63
N SER A 37 13.57 3.20 -3.46
CA SER A 37 13.72 4.66 -3.34
C SER A 37 12.38 5.38 -3.46
N ASN A 38 11.53 4.98 -4.41
CA ASN A 38 10.27 5.66 -4.67
C ASN A 38 9.17 5.29 -3.68
N VAL A 39 9.09 4.03 -3.24
CA VAL A 39 8.10 3.63 -2.22
C VAL A 39 8.38 4.29 -0.87
N LEU A 40 9.65 4.50 -0.52
CA LEU A 40 10.04 5.28 0.67
C LEU A 40 9.62 6.76 0.58
N LYS A 41 9.67 7.38 -0.60
CA LYS A 41 9.14 8.75 -0.79
C LYS A 41 7.65 8.80 -0.51
N VAL A 42 6.89 7.82 -1.01
CA VAL A 42 5.44 7.71 -0.72
C VAL A 42 5.21 7.53 0.78
N LEU A 43 6.03 6.76 1.46
CA LEU A 43 5.96 6.56 2.92
C LEU A 43 6.14 7.86 3.70
N GLU A 44 7.06 8.72 3.29
CA GLU A 44 7.25 10.03 3.90
C GLU A 44 6.06 10.96 3.65
N GLU A 45 5.41 10.88 2.49
CA GLU A 45 4.16 11.63 2.24
C GLU A 45 3.01 11.11 3.10
N TYR A 46 2.86 9.79 3.24
CA TYR A 46 1.88 9.18 4.14
C TYR A 46 2.08 9.69 5.58
N LYS A 47 3.32 9.72 6.06
CA LYS A 47 3.66 10.21 7.40
C LYS A 47 3.19 11.64 7.63
N LYS A 48 3.34 12.52 6.64
CA LYS A 48 2.87 13.91 6.73
C LYS A 48 1.35 13.97 6.81
N LEU A 49 0.67 13.18 5.99
CA LEU A 49 -0.79 13.18 5.86
C LEU A 49 -1.51 12.51 7.03
N LYS A 50 -0.93 11.48 7.65
CA LYS A 50 -1.55 10.73 8.76
C LYS A 50 -2.02 11.64 9.91
N ASN A 51 -1.34 12.75 10.17
CA ASN A 51 -1.75 13.71 11.21
C ASN A 51 -3.05 14.46 10.89
N SER A 52 -3.42 14.53 9.60
CA SER A 52 -4.63 15.20 9.12
C SER A 52 -5.75 14.22 8.80
N TYR A 53 -5.44 12.93 8.65
CA TYR A 53 -6.37 11.87 8.25
C TYR A 53 -6.19 10.66 9.17
N SER A 54 -7.03 10.56 10.21
CA SER A 54 -6.94 9.50 11.22
C SER A 54 -7.13 8.09 10.66
N ASN A 55 -7.90 7.96 9.58
CA ASN A 55 -8.22 6.71 8.90
C ASN A 55 -7.56 6.58 7.52
N LEU A 56 -6.45 7.29 7.27
CA LEU A 56 -5.75 7.26 5.99
C LEU A 56 -5.39 5.83 5.58
N ALA A 57 -5.92 5.39 4.44
CA ALA A 57 -5.57 4.10 3.86
C ALA A 57 -4.39 4.24 2.88
N TRP A 58 -3.62 3.17 2.73
CA TRP A 58 -2.59 3.04 1.71
C TRP A 58 -3.08 2.14 0.59
N LEU A 59 -3.03 2.62 -0.65
CA LEU A 59 -3.39 1.85 -1.84
C LEU A 59 -2.22 1.79 -2.83
N ALA A 60 -1.68 0.59 -3.03
CA ALA A 60 -0.63 0.33 -4.00
C ALA A 60 -1.21 -0.27 -5.29
N ASP A 61 -1.14 0.46 -6.40
CA ASP A 61 -1.50 -0.04 -7.72
C ASP A 61 -0.23 -0.49 -8.45
N THR A 62 0.05 -1.79 -8.36
CA THR A 62 1.24 -2.45 -8.89
C THR A 62 0.99 -3.12 -10.24
N THR A 63 -0.14 -2.81 -10.90
CA THR A 63 -0.56 -3.44 -12.16
C THR A 63 0.48 -3.35 -13.28
N LEU A 64 1.34 -2.33 -13.24
CA LEU A 64 2.41 -2.09 -14.20
C LEU A 64 3.81 -2.21 -13.59
N LEU A 65 3.95 -2.58 -12.32
CA LEU A 65 5.23 -2.60 -11.59
C LEU A 65 6.21 -3.67 -12.12
N GLY A 66 5.71 -4.70 -12.80
CA GLY A 66 6.53 -5.81 -13.27
C GLY A 66 6.92 -6.77 -12.14
N GLU A 67 7.92 -7.60 -12.42
CA GLU A 67 8.51 -8.53 -11.44
C GLU A 67 9.57 -7.82 -10.61
N LEU A 68 9.65 -8.13 -9.32
CA LEU A 68 10.70 -7.67 -8.42
C LEU A 68 11.80 -8.72 -8.34
N ASP A 69 13.04 -8.28 -8.11
CA ASP A 69 14.15 -9.20 -7.86
C ASP A 69 14.10 -9.77 -6.42
N GLU A 70 14.80 -10.88 -6.21
CA GLU A 70 14.86 -11.59 -4.91
C GLU A 70 15.37 -10.68 -3.78
N GLU A 71 16.31 -9.77 -4.07
CA GLU A 71 16.82 -8.81 -3.09
C GLU A 71 15.71 -7.88 -2.59
N THR A 72 14.87 -7.40 -3.51
CA THR A 72 13.74 -6.54 -3.20
C THR A 72 12.63 -7.29 -2.47
N GLU A 73 12.35 -8.53 -2.85
CA GLU A 73 11.42 -9.40 -2.13
C GLU A 73 11.85 -9.63 -0.68
N HIS A 74 13.12 -9.94 -0.44
CA HIS A 74 13.65 -10.06 0.92
C HIS A 74 13.58 -8.76 1.71
N TRP A 75 13.92 -7.62 1.08
CA TRP A 75 13.81 -6.31 1.71
C TRP A 75 12.36 -5.97 2.11
N LEU A 76 11.37 -6.39 1.31
CA LEU A 76 9.95 -6.18 1.62
C LEU A 76 9.56 -6.86 2.95
N VAL A 77 10.00 -8.09 3.15
CA VAL A 77 9.66 -8.90 4.34
C VAL A 77 10.46 -8.45 5.58
N GLU A 78 11.76 -8.19 5.42
CA GLU A 78 12.65 -7.91 6.55
C GLU A 78 12.57 -6.47 7.04
N VAL A 79 12.35 -5.51 6.13
CA VAL A 79 12.49 -4.07 6.44
C VAL A 79 11.20 -3.32 6.19
N TRP A 80 10.59 -3.49 5.01
CA TRP A 80 9.45 -2.67 4.59
C TRP A 80 8.21 -2.86 5.46
N GLU A 81 7.86 -4.10 5.80
CA GLU A 81 6.72 -4.38 6.68
C GLU A 81 6.80 -3.64 8.02
N ASP A 82 7.97 -3.66 8.67
CA ASP A 82 8.16 -2.96 9.95
C ASP A 82 8.07 -1.43 9.76
N LEU A 83 8.65 -0.90 8.68
CA LEU A 83 8.53 0.52 8.34
C LEU A 83 7.07 0.93 8.16
N LEU A 84 6.29 0.13 7.41
CA LEU A 84 4.91 0.44 7.05
C LEU A 84 3.95 0.26 8.23
N PHE A 85 4.00 -0.89 8.90
CA PHE A 85 3.04 -1.27 9.95
C PHE A 85 3.54 -0.97 11.36
N GLY A 86 4.81 -1.22 11.66
CA GLY A 86 5.38 -0.99 12.98
C GLY A 86 5.67 0.48 13.27
N GLN A 87 6.28 1.19 12.31
CA GLN A 87 6.77 2.55 12.54
C GLN A 87 5.85 3.64 12.00
N ARG A 88 5.14 3.39 10.91
CA ARG A 88 4.21 4.34 10.30
C ARG A 88 2.76 4.02 10.65
N GLU A 89 2.52 2.85 11.23
CA GLU A 89 1.23 2.34 11.70
C GLU A 89 0.12 2.55 10.66
N VAL A 90 0.40 2.14 9.43
CA VAL A 90 -0.65 1.96 8.42
C VAL A 90 -1.61 0.87 8.91
N LYS A 91 -2.90 1.20 8.99
CA LYS A 91 -3.92 0.25 9.46
C LYS A 91 -4.66 -0.42 8.31
N ILE A 92 -4.86 0.28 7.20
CA ILE A 92 -5.55 -0.25 6.03
C ILE A 92 -4.57 -0.21 4.87
N HIS A 93 -4.21 -1.38 4.36
CA HIS A 93 -3.29 -1.51 3.24
C HIS A 93 -3.91 -2.39 2.16
N ALA A 94 -4.15 -1.78 1.00
CA ALA A 94 -4.72 -2.43 -0.17
C ALA A 94 -3.69 -2.46 -1.31
N VAL A 95 -3.66 -3.57 -2.04
CA VAL A 95 -2.79 -3.76 -3.20
C VAL A 95 -3.62 -4.19 -4.40
N ILE A 96 -3.43 -3.55 -5.55
CA ILE A 96 -4.04 -3.94 -6.82
C ILE A 96 -2.98 -4.62 -7.66
N LEU A 97 -3.18 -5.91 -7.95
CA LEU A 97 -2.23 -6.72 -8.70
C LEU A 97 -2.57 -6.72 -10.20
N GLY A 98 -1.51 -6.72 -11.02
CA GLY A 98 -1.63 -6.91 -12.46
C GLY A 98 -1.74 -8.40 -12.82
N ASN A 99 -2.06 -8.70 -14.10
CA ASN A 99 -2.23 -10.06 -14.61
C ASN A 99 -0.93 -10.90 -14.67
N SER A 100 0.15 -10.47 -14.01
CA SER A 100 1.37 -11.28 -13.93
C SER A 100 1.22 -12.33 -12.84
N ILE A 101 1.33 -13.59 -13.25
CA ILE A 101 1.24 -14.84 -12.48
C ILE A 101 2.15 -14.93 -11.24
N PHE A 102 3.03 -13.95 -11.01
CA PHE A 102 3.87 -13.84 -9.82
C PHE A 102 3.19 -13.10 -8.65
N ALA A 103 1.98 -12.59 -8.85
CA ALA A 103 1.32 -11.73 -7.89
C ALA A 103 0.54 -12.50 -6.79
N ASP A 104 0.12 -13.74 -7.04
CA ASP A 104 -0.78 -14.45 -6.11
C ASP A 104 -0.04 -15.18 -4.98
N TYR A 105 1.08 -15.86 -5.27
CA TYR A 105 1.72 -16.75 -4.29
C TYR A 105 2.55 -16.02 -3.21
N PRO A 106 3.41 -15.04 -3.55
CA PRO A 106 4.12 -14.25 -2.55
C PRO A 106 3.18 -13.32 -1.77
N MET A 107 2.11 -12.83 -2.39
CA MET A 107 1.21 -11.85 -1.77
C MET A 107 0.21 -12.48 -0.80
N GLU A 108 -0.28 -13.70 -1.06
CA GLU A 108 -1.09 -14.44 -0.08
C GLU A 108 -0.26 -14.84 1.15
N ASN A 109 1.00 -15.26 0.96
CA ASN A 109 1.92 -15.52 2.07
C ASN A 109 2.24 -14.21 2.82
N PHE A 110 2.57 -13.13 2.10
CA PHE A 110 2.78 -11.80 2.69
C PHE A 110 1.56 -11.35 3.50
N LYS A 111 0.35 -11.54 2.97
CA LYS A 111 -0.88 -11.19 3.67
C LYS A 111 -1.03 -12.00 4.95
N GLN A 112 -0.91 -13.32 4.89
CA GLN A 112 -1.05 -14.18 6.07
C GLN A 112 0.02 -13.88 7.11
N ASP A 113 1.29 -13.78 6.68
CA ASP A 113 2.43 -13.50 7.54
C ASP A 113 2.31 -12.12 8.19
N ALA A 114 1.92 -11.09 7.44
CA ALA A 114 1.76 -9.75 7.98
C ALA A 114 0.49 -9.62 8.85
N GLU A 115 -0.64 -10.22 8.49
CA GLU A 115 -1.83 -10.25 9.36
C GLU A 115 -1.55 -10.97 10.68
N GLU A 116 -0.76 -12.05 10.67
CA GLU A 116 -0.37 -12.76 11.89
C GLU A 116 0.66 -11.96 12.70
N LYS A 117 1.74 -11.50 12.07
CA LYS A 117 2.83 -10.73 12.69
C LYS A 117 2.35 -9.42 13.29
N PHE A 118 1.40 -8.75 12.62
CA PHE A 118 0.84 -7.47 13.03
C PHE A 118 -0.59 -7.56 13.57
N LYS A 119 -1.05 -8.75 13.96
CA LYS A 119 -2.39 -8.96 14.54
C LYS A 119 -2.70 -8.04 15.72
N ASN A 120 -1.68 -7.74 16.53
CA ASN A 120 -1.81 -6.85 17.68
C ASN A 120 -1.84 -5.35 17.32
N PHE A 121 -1.60 -5.02 16.05
CA PHE A 121 -1.58 -3.66 15.52
C PHE A 121 -2.84 -3.30 14.73
N ASP A 122 -3.86 -4.19 14.68
CA ASP A 122 -5.13 -3.95 13.97
C ASP A 122 -4.91 -3.54 12.51
N VAL A 123 -4.03 -4.29 11.83
CA VAL A 123 -3.70 -4.09 10.42
C VAL A 123 -4.63 -4.95 9.56
N HIS A 124 -5.23 -4.33 8.56
CA HIS A 124 -6.09 -4.95 7.56
C HIS A 124 -5.39 -4.95 6.20
N LEU A 125 -5.24 -6.13 5.61
CA LEU A 125 -4.58 -6.30 4.33
C LEU A 125 -5.56 -6.82 3.27
N GLY A 126 -5.64 -6.10 2.15
CA GLY A 126 -6.52 -6.43 1.03
C GLY A 126 -5.74 -6.53 -0.28
N VAL A 127 -6.07 -7.55 -1.07
CA VAL A 127 -5.47 -7.79 -2.39
C VAL A 127 -6.60 -7.85 -3.41
N PHE A 128 -6.47 -7.10 -4.50
CA PHE A 128 -7.55 -6.88 -5.46
C PHE A 128 -7.04 -6.90 -6.89
N SER A 129 -7.96 -7.19 -7.83
CA SER A 129 -7.66 -7.14 -9.27
C SER A 129 -8.10 -5.82 -9.90
N THR A 130 -8.95 -5.05 -9.21
CA THR A 130 -9.49 -3.81 -9.73
C THR A 130 -9.47 -2.68 -8.69
N GLN A 131 -9.39 -1.46 -9.19
CA GLN A 131 -9.50 -0.26 -8.36
C GLN A 131 -10.85 -0.19 -7.64
N GLN A 132 -11.94 -0.58 -8.29
CA GLN A 132 -13.28 -0.49 -7.71
C GLN A 132 -13.39 -1.36 -6.46
N GLU A 133 -12.98 -2.63 -6.55
CA GLU A 133 -13.00 -3.57 -5.43
C GLU A 133 -12.15 -3.07 -4.25
N ALA A 134 -10.95 -2.57 -4.55
CA ALA A 134 -10.05 -2.02 -3.53
C ALA A 134 -10.68 -0.83 -2.79
N TYR A 135 -11.28 0.11 -3.53
CA TYR A 135 -11.92 1.29 -2.92
C TYR A 135 -13.17 0.94 -2.11
N ASP A 136 -13.98 0.00 -2.59
CA ASP A 136 -15.17 -0.45 -1.85
C ASP A 136 -14.77 -1.13 -0.55
N TRP A 137 -13.75 -2.00 -0.58
CA TRP A 137 -13.22 -2.64 0.62
C TRP A 137 -12.59 -1.63 1.59
N ILE A 138 -11.77 -0.68 1.11
CA ILE A 138 -11.18 0.36 1.98
C ILE A 138 -12.29 1.14 2.70
N ARG A 139 -13.38 1.48 2.00
CA ARG A 139 -14.51 2.18 2.60
C ARG A 139 -15.14 1.37 3.72
N GLU A 140 -15.31 0.06 3.53
CA GLU A 140 -15.83 -0.83 4.58
C GLU A 140 -14.90 -0.88 5.80
N GLN A 141 -13.58 -0.98 5.58
CA GLN A 141 -12.60 -1.00 6.67
C GLN A 141 -12.57 0.33 7.43
N GLN A 142 -12.56 1.46 6.73
CA GLN A 142 -12.61 2.78 7.37
C GLN A 142 -13.88 2.97 8.19
N LEU A 143 -15.03 2.51 7.70
CA LEU A 143 -16.29 2.54 8.45
C LEU A 143 -16.27 1.62 9.67
N ALA A 144 -15.55 0.50 9.62
CA ALA A 144 -15.39 -0.40 10.76
C ALA A 144 -14.53 0.23 11.86
N ILE A 145 -13.41 0.87 11.49
CA ILE A 145 -12.51 1.54 12.43
C ILE A 145 -13.23 2.71 13.12
N THR A 146 -13.88 3.60 12.37
CA THR A 146 -14.58 4.77 12.94
C THR A 146 -15.76 4.40 13.86
N LYS A 147 -16.31 3.19 13.76
CA LYS A 147 -17.35 2.72 14.69
C LYS A 147 -16.80 2.19 16.02
N ASN A 148 -15.51 1.87 16.06
CA ASN A 148 -14.84 1.29 17.22
C ASN A 148 -13.99 2.32 18.00
N GLU A 149 -13.83 3.54 17.46
CA GLU A 149 -13.26 4.72 18.14
C GLU A 149 -14.31 5.50 18.94
#